data_AF-A0A955ZGM6-F1
#
_entry.id   AF-A0A955ZGM6-F1
#
_cell.length_a   1.000
_cell.length_b   1.000
_cell.length_c   1.000
_cell.angle_alpha   90.00
_cell.angle_beta   90.00
_cell.angle_gamma   90.00
#
_symmetry.space_group_name_H-M   'P 1'
#
loop_
_entity.id
_entity.type
_entity.pdbx_description
1 polymer ?
#
loop_
_entity_poly.entity_id
_entity_poly.type
_entity_poly.pdbx_seq_one_letter_code
_entity_poly.pdbx_strand_id
1 'polypeptide(L)'
;AARREVYERDGAQCCFVSESGVRCTARAFLQYDHIEATGIGGGDGASNGRVFCRSHNLNAAKKTFGREHVEDKIRLRQRRRSDSEDAEDAEAREKQDKLLLALTSQGFKKGEAKKATEKLAREARTLSLQELLRRALALLVPR
;
A
#
# COMPACT_ATOMS: atom_id res chain seq x y z
N ALA A 1 -8.16 10.57 21.10
CA ALA A 1 -9.55 10.82 21.56
C ALA A 1 -10.44 11.24 20.40
N ALA A 2 -10.14 12.34 19.70
CA ALA A 2 -10.98 12.95 18.66
C ALA A 2 -11.51 11.99 17.58
N ARG A 3 -10.69 11.10 17.02
CA ARG A 3 -11.15 10.17 15.99
C ARG A 3 -12.23 9.20 16.49
N ARG A 4 -12.07 8.64 17.70
CA ARG A 4 -13.07 7.73 18.28
C ARG A 4 -14.38 8.48 18.55
N GLU A 5 -14.26 9.65 19.17
CA GLU A 5 -15.39 10.54 19.47
C GLU A 5 -16.19 10.91 18.22
N VAL A 6 -15.52 11.26 17.12
CA VAL A 6 -16.18 11.56 15.84
C VAL A 6 -16.91 10.35 15.27
N TYR A 7 -16.33 9.15 15.34
CA TYR A 7 -16.99 7.94 14.88
C TYR A 7 -18.22 7.59 15.71
N GLU A 8 -18.14 7.76 17.04
CA GLU A 8 -19.27 7.55 17.96
C GLU A 8 -20.38 8.57 17.70
N ARG A 9 -20.04 9.87 17.66
CA ARG A 9 -20.96 10.96 17.34
C ARG A 9 -21.66 10.77 15.99
N ASP A 10 -20.90 10.36 14.97
CA ASP A 10 -21.42 10.19 13.61
C ASP A 10 -22.10 8.82 13.41
N GLY A 11 -22.16 7.96 14.44
CA GLY A 11 -22.83 6.67 14.40
C GLY A 11 -22.19 5.64 13.46
N ALA A 12 -20.86 5.75 13.27
CA ALA A 12 -20.08 4.96 12.32
C ALA A 12 -20.74 4.87 10.93
N GLN A 13 -21.27 6.00 10.45
CA GLN A 13 -21.95 6.12 9.17
C GLN A 13 -21.48 7.38 8.45
N CYS A 14 -21.28 7.27 7.13
CA CYS A 14 -20.92 8.41 6.28
C CYS A 14 -21.84 9.63 6.53
N CYS A 15 -21.26 10.79 6.79
CA CYS A 15 -21.97 12.03 7.08
C CYS A 15 -22.45 12.79 5.84
N PHE A 16 -22.20 12.26 4.65
CA PHE A 16 -22.64 12.92 3.42
C PHE A 16 -24.15 12.87 3.32
N VAL A 17 -24.76 14.02 3.00
CA VAL A 17 -26.18 14.18 2.75
C VAL A 17 -26.34 14.66 1.31
N SER A 18 -27.18 13.99 0.53
CA SER A 18 -27.51 14.39 -0.84
C SER A 18 -28.28 15.71 -0.87
N GLU A 19 -28.40 16.30 -2.06
CA GLU A 19 -29.24 17.48 -2.28
C GLU A 19 -30.72 17.23 -1.91
N SER A 20 -31.18 15.98 -2.02
CA SER A 20 -32.51 15.54 -1.57
C SER A 20 -32.63 15.27 -0.07
N GLY A 21 -31.58 15.51 0.72
CA GLY A 21 -31.60 15.32 2.18
C GLY A 21 -31.33 13.87 2.64
N VAL A 22 -30.99 12.96 1.73
CA VAL A 22 -30.73 11.55 2.08
C VAL A 22 -29.29 11.37 2.52
N ARG A 23 -29.10 10.90 3.75
CA ARG A 23 -27.78 10.56 4.28
C ARG A 23 -27.27 9.26 3.66
N CYS A 24 -26.00 9.24 3.25
CA CYS A 24 -25.34 8.04 2.76
C CYS A 24 -25.38 6.91 3.80
N THR A 25 -25.78 5.71 3.39
CA THR A 25 -25.94 4.54 4.28
C THR A 25 -24.65 3.73 4.50
N ALA A 26 -23.53 4.16 3.91
CA ALA A 26 -22.26 3.46 4.04
C ALA A 26 -21.76 3.47 5.49
N ARG A 27 -21.46 2.28 6.02
CA ARG A 27 -20.94 2.05 7.40
C ARG A 27 -19.55 1.41 7.44
N ALA A 28 -19.03 0.99 6.29
CA ALA A 28 -17.73 0.34 6.16
C ALA A 28 -16.76 1.21 5.34
N PHE A 29 -15.46 0.96 5.52
CA PHE A 29 -14.38 1.67 4.82
C PHE A 29 -14.50 3.20 4.94
N LEU A 30 -14.92 3.66 6.12
CA LEU A 30 -15.03 5.07 6.44
C LEU A 30 -13.64 5.69 6.63
N GLN A 31 -13.54 6.95 6.25
CA GLN A 31 -12.35 7.77 6.30
C GLN A 31 -12.67 8.99 7.15
N TYR A 32 -11.72 9.33 8.03
CA TYR A 32 -11.79 10.57 8.79
C TYR A 32 -11.42 11.72 7.85
N ASP A 33 -12.28 12.73 7.83
CA ASP A 33 -12.12 13.95 7.04
C ASP A 33 -12.18 15.16 7.96
N HIS A 34 -11.38 16.17 7.66
CA HIS A 34 -11.46 17.44 8.36
C HIS A 34 -12.46 18.35 7.60
N ILE A 35 -13.39 18.97 8.32
CA ILE A 35 -14.37 19.90 7.75
C ILE A 35 -13.63 21.08 7.10
N GLU A 36 -12.73 21.70 7.86
CA GLU A 36 -11.70 22.58 7.36
C GLU A 36 -10.38 21.82 7.31
N ALA A 37 -9.81 21.65 6.12
CA ALA A 37 -8.61 20.83 5.99
C ALA A 37 -7.39 21.48 6.66
N THR A 38 -6.54 20.67 7.29
CA THR A 38 -5.31 21.14 7.96
C THR A 38 -4.39 21.93 7.02
N GLY A 39 -4.34 21.55 5.73
CA GLY A 39 -3.53 22.23 4.72
C GLY A 39 -3.97 23.66 4.41
N ILE A 40 -5.14 24.10 4.89
CA ILE A 40 -5.66 25.46 4.77
C ILE A 40 -5.93 26.11 6.14
N GLY A 41 -5.37 25.57 7.23
CA GLY A 41 -5.45 26.16 8.57
C GLY A 41 -6.42 25.50 9.54
N GLY A 42 -7.12 24.43 9.14
CA GLY A 42 -8.06 23.73 10.01
C GLY A 42 -7.41 22.97 11.17
N GLY A 43 -8.05 23.01 12.34
CA GLY A 43 -7.61 22.31 13.55
C GLY A 43 -7.82 20.78 13.51
N ASP A 44 -7.34 20.07 14.52
CA ASP A 44 -7.39 18.60 14.62
C ASP A 44 -8.41 18.08 15.67
N GLY A 45 -9.17 18.98 16.29
CA GLY A 45 -10.20 18.66 17.27
C GLY A 45 -11.40 17.90 16.68
N ALA A 46 -12.14 17.19 17.54
CA ALA A 46 -13.32 16.41 17.15
C ALA A 46 -14.41 17.25 16.48
N SER A 47 -14.53 18.53 16.87
CA SER A 47 -15.43 19.50 16.25
C SER A 47 -15.12 19.76 14.78
N ASN A 48 -13.86 19.63 14.35
CA ASN A 48 -13.45 19.77 12.95
C ASN A 48 -13.38 18.42 12.22
N GLY A 49 -13.67 17.30 12.89
CA GLY A 49 -13.68 15.98 12.28
C GLY A 49 -15.05 15.55 11.80
N ARG A 50 -15.10 14.76 10.74
CA ARG A 50 -16.28 13.99 10.29
C ARG A 50 -15.86 12.68 9.65
N VAL A 51 -16.79 11.77 9.42
CA VAL A 51 -16.53 10.54 8.65
C VAL A 51 -17.24 10.53 7.30
N PHE A 52 -16.52 10.11 6.26
CA PHE A 52 -17.09 9.85 4.94
C PHE A 52 -16.67 8.48 4.42
N CYS A 53 -17.49 7.86 3.57
CA CYS A 53 -17.00 6.75 2.75
C CYS A 53 -15.95 7.24 1.75
N ARG A 54 -15.15 6.34 1.18
CA ARG A 54 -14.10 6.67 0.21
C ARG A 54 -14.57 7.62 -0.91
N SER A 55 -15.74 7.36 -1.50
CA SER A 55 -16.26 8.17 -2.62
C SER A 55 -16.64 9.59 -2.19
N HIS A 56 -17.32 9.75 -1.05
CA HIS A 56 -17.71 11.07 -0.56
C HIS A 56 -16.52 11.85 0.02
N ASN A 57 -15.54 11.16 0.61
CA ASN A 57 -14.29 11.79 1.02
C ASN A 57 -13.51 12.33 -0.17
N LEU A 58 -13.42 11.56 -1.26
CA LEU A 58 -12.81 12.02 -2.50
C LEU A 58 -13.55 13.23 -3.09
N ASN A 59 -14.89 13.21 -3.08
CA ASN A 59 -15.70 14.35 -3.52
C ASN A 59 -15.43 15.59 -2.67
N ALA A 60 -15.39 15.46 -1.34
CA ALA A 60 -15.07 16.55 -0.43
C ALA A 60 -13.67 17.12 -0.70
N ALA A 61 -12.65 16.26 -0.83
CA ALA A 61 -11.30 16.68 -1.17
C ALA A 61 -11.24 17.45 -2.50
N LYS A 62 -11.95 16.99 -3.54
CA LYS A 62 -12.02 17.68 -4.85
C LYS A 62 -12.69 19.05 -4.74
N LYS A 63 -13.70 19.21 -3.88
CA LYS A 63 -14.34 20.50 -3.61
C LYS A 63 -13.41 21.45 -2.86
N THR A 64 -12.67 20.95 -1.86
CA THR A 64 -11.78 21.77 -1.02
C THR A 64 -10.49 22.18 -1.72
N PHE A 65 -9.83 21.25 -2.42
CA PHE A 65 -8.49 21.47 -2.99
C PHE A 65 -8.48 21.68 -4.51
N GLY A 66 -9.64 21.54 -5.16
CA GLY A 66 -9.74 21.52 -6.61
C GLY A 66 -9.54 20.12 -7.19
N ARG A 67 -10.33 19.81 -8.22
CA ARG A 67 -10.36 18.49 -8.85
C ARG A 67 -9.01 18.09 -9.43
N GLU A 68 -8.41 18.98 -10.22
CA GLU A 68 -7.13 18.73 -10.90
C GLU A 68 -6.02 18.45 -9.90
N HIS A 69 -5.89 19.29 -8.87
CA HIS A 69 -4.91 19.10 -7.81
C HIS A 69 -5.02 17.72 -7.15
N VAL A 70 -6.23 17.29 -6.78
CA VAL A 70 -6.46 15.99 -6.16
C VAL A 70 -6.12 14.84 -7.12
N GLU A 71 -6.51 14.96 -8.38
CA GLU A 71 -6.21 13.95 -9.41
C GLU A 71 -4.71 13.85 -9.72
N ASP A 72 -3.99 14.97 -9.71
CA ASP A 72 -2.52 14.99 -9.81
C ASP A 72 -1.87 14.28 -8.63
N LYS A 73 -2.30 14.57 -7.39
CA LYS A 73 -1.76 13.89 -6.20
C LYS A 73 -2.03 12.39 -6.22
N ILE A 74 -3.20 11.96 -6.71
CA ILE A 74 -3.51 10.53 -6.91
C ILE A 74 -2.57 9.92 -7.94
N ARG A 75 -2.39 10.55 -9.11
CA ARG A 75 -1.49 10.08 -10.17
C ARG A 75 -0.04 9.98 -9.69
N LEU A 76 0.45 11.00 -8.99
CA LEU A 76 1.80 10.99 -8.42
C LEU A 76 2.00 9.85 -7.41
N ARG A 77 1.00 9.59 -6.56
CA ARG A 77 1.05 8.46 -5.62
C ARG A 77 1.06 7.11 -6.33
N GLN A 78 0.25 6.95 -7.38
CA GLN A 78 0.22 5.73 -8.19
C GLN A 78 1.56 5.51 -8.89
N ARG A 79 2.14 6.54 -9.50
CA ARG A 79 3.45 6.48 -10.14
C ARG A 79 4.54 6.07 -9.15
N ARG A 80 4.62 6.74 -7.99
CA ARG A 80 5.61 6.38 -6.95
C ARG A 80 5.51 4.92 -6.52
N ARG A 81 4.29 4.38 -6.48
CA ARG A 81 4.08 2.97 -6.14
C ARG A 81 4.53 2.03 -7.26
N SER A 82 4.25 2.37 -8.52
CA SER A 82 4.78 1.62 -9.67
C SER A 82 6.31 1.64 -9.65
N ASP A 83 6.91 2.82 -9.50
CA ASP A 83 8.36 2.99 -9.46
C ASP A 83 9.00 2.16 -8.32
N SER A 84 8.35 2.08 -7.15
CA SER A 84 8.83 1.22 -6.05
C SER A 84 8.66 -0.27 -6.36
N GLU A 85 7.54 -0.67 -6.95
CA GLU A 85 7.29 -2.07 -7.33
C GLU A 85 8.30 -2.53 -8.40
N ASP A 86 8.62 -1.67 -9.38
CA ASP A 86 9.64 -1.91 -10.39
C ASP A 86 11.04 -2.03 -9.78
N ALA A 87 11.37 -1.19 -8.79
CA ALA A 87 12.63 -1.26 -8.06
C ALA A 87 12.76 -2.54 -7.22
N GLU A 88 11.69 -2.95 -6.53
CA GLU A 88 11.63 -4.22 -5.78
C GLU A 88 11.80 -5.42 -6.71
N ASP A 89 11.21 -5.39 -7.91
CA ASP A 89 11.37 -6.44 -8.91
C ASP A 89 12.79 -6.50 -9.51
N ALA A 90 13.41 -5.34 -9.75
CA ALA A 90 14.80 -5.28 -10.17
C ALA A 90 15.74 -5.86 -9.10
N GLU A 91 15.55 -5.48 -7.83
CA GLU A 91 16.33 -5.99 -6.71
C GLU A 91 16.13 -7.50 -6.52
N ALA A 92 14.90 -7.99 -6.65
CA ALA A 92 14.59 -9.42 -6.56
C ALA A 92 15.29 -10.23 -7.66
N ARG A 93 15.29 -9.73 -8.91
CA ARG A 93 16.03 -10.36 -10.03
C ARG A 93 17.53 -10.38 -9.77
N GLU A 94 18.09 -9.26 -9.30
CA GLU A 94 19.51 -9.19 -8.95
C GLU A 94 19.89 -10.21 -7.86
N LYS A 95 19.04 -10.36 -6.82
CA LYS A 95 19.24 -11.39 -5.79
C LYS A 95 19.19 -12.80 -6.37
N GLN A 96 18.29 -13.07 -7.32
CA GLN A 96 18.21 -14.37 -7.98
C GLN A 96 19.45 -14.68 -8.81
N ASP A 97 19.97 -13.70 -9.55
CA ASP A 97 21.19 -13.87 -10.35
C ASP A 97 22.40 -14.14 -9.45
N LYS A 98 22.55 -13.38 -8.36
CA LYS A 98 23.58 -13.61 -7.34
C LYS A 98 23.47 -15.00 -6.72
N LEU A 99 22.25 -15.44 -6.41
CA LEU A 99 22.00 -16.77 -5.86
C LEU A 99 22.36 -17.88 -6.85
N LEU A 100 21.98 -17.73 -8.12
CA LEU A 100 22.31 -18.70 -9.18
C LEU A 100 23.83 -18.83 -9.36
N LEU A 101 24.54 -17.70 -9.37
CA LEU A 101 26.00 -17.66 -9.42
C LEU A 101 26.62 -18.34 -8.20
N ALA A 102 26.15 -18.03 -6.99
CA ALA A 102 26.67 -18.59 -5.74
C ALA A 102 26.46 -20.12 -5.63
N LEU A 103 25.35 -20.65 -6.13
CA LEU A 103 25.10 -22.09 -6.17
C LEU A 103 25.97 -22.77 -7.23
N THR A 104 26.09 -22.17 -8.42
CA THR A 104 26.92 -22.74 -9.48
C THR A 104 28.41 -22.76 -9.07
N SER A 105 28.90 -21.72 -8.39
CA SER A 105 30.28 -21.68 -7.90
C SER A 105 30.56 -22.68 -6.77
N GLN A 106 29.53 -23.09 -6.02
CA GLN A 106 29.62 -24.18 -5.04
C GLN A 106 29.58 -25.58 -5.66
N GLY A 107 29.49 -25.69 -7.00
CA GLY A 107 29.55 -26.96 -7.72
C GLY A 107 28.18 -27.57 -8.05
N PHE A 108 27.06 -26.90 -7.73
CA PHE A 108 25.75 -27.36 -8.17
C PHE A 108 25.59 -27.22 -9.69
N LYS A 109 24.92 -28.18 -10.33
CA LYS A 109 24.65 -28.09 -11.78
C LYS A 109 23.79 -26.87 -12.05
N LYS A 110 24.14 -26.09 -13.09
CA LYS A 110 23.43 -24.86 -13.49
C LYS A 110 21.91 -25.05 -13.62
N GLY A 111 21.46 -26.19 -14.14
CA GLY A 111 20.03 -26.49 -14.29
C GLY A 111 19.30 -26.72 -12.95
N GLU A 112 19.96 -27.32 -11.96
CA GLU A 112 19.40 -27.55 -10.62
C GLU A 112 19.39 -26.24 -9.83
N ALA A 113 20.49 -25.48 -9.88
CA ALA A 113 20.58 -24.16 -9.27
C ALA A 113 19.50 -23.21 -9.82
N LYS A 114 19.30 -23.18 -11.14
CA LYS A 114 18.25 -22.38 -11.78
C LYS A 114 16.84 -22.76 -11.31
N LYS A 115 16.53 -24.06 -11.24
CA LYS A 115 15.23 -24.51 -10.71
C LYS A 115 15.02 -24.11 -9.26
N ALA A 116 16.07 -24.13 -8.43
CA ALA A 116 16.00 -23.70 -7.04
C ALA A 116 15.78 -22.20 -6.90
N THR A 117 16.45 -21.36 -7.71
CA THR A 117 16.25 -19.90 -7.69
C THR A 117 14.88 -19.47 -8.21
N GLU A 118 14.35 -20.15 -9.23
CA GLU A 118 12.99 -19.92 -9.75
C GLU A 118 11.92 -20.23 -8.71
N LYS A 119 12.10 -21.31 -7.92
CA LYS A 119 11.18 -21.64 -6.81
C LYS A 119 11.13 -20.58 -5.71
N LEU A 120 12.17 -19.76 -5.59
CA LEU A 120 12.30 -18.71 -4.57
C LEU A 120 12.03 -17.30 -5.12
N ALA A 121 11.46 -17.19 -6.34
CA ALA A 121 11.27 -15.91 -7.01
C ALA A 121 10.37 -14.94 -6.25
N ARG A 122 9.32 -15.46 -5.60
CA ARG A 122 8.40 -14.61 -4.82
C ARG A 122 9.05 -14.14 -3.53
N GLU A 123 9.80 -15.01 -2.87
CA GLU A 123 10.52 -14.69 -1.64
C GLU A 123 11.66 -13.71 -1.87
N ALA A 124 12.23 -13.66 -3.07
CA ALA A 124 13.31 -12.73 -3.42
C ALA A 124 12.96 -11.25 -3.22
N ARG A 125 11.66 -10.90 -3.26
CA ARG A 125 11.17 -9.55 -2.96
C ARG A 125 11.29 -9.15 -1.50
N THR A 126 11.35 -10.12 -0.58
CA THR A 126 11.23 -9.85 0.87
C THR A 126 12.41 -10.36 1.68
N LEU A 127 13.06 -11.44 1.23
CA LEU A 127 14.17 -12.04 1.93
C LEU A 127 15.53 -11.45 1.54
N SER A 128 16.47 -11.53 2.47
CA SER A 128 17.88 -11.24 2.19
C SER A 128 18.51 -12.33 1.33
N LEU A 129 19.61 -12.00 0.64
CA LEU A 129 20.37 -12.96 -0.15
C LEU A 129 20.82 -14.19 0.67
N GLN A 130 21.20 -13.97 1.94
CA GLN A 130 21.64 -15.03 2.85
C GLN A 130 20.49 -16.01 3.20
N GLU A 131 19.28 -15.50 3.44
CA GLU A 131 18.11 -16.34 3.68
C GLU A 131 17.71 -17.13 2.44
N LEU A 132 17.77 -16.51 1.26
CA LEU A 132 17.52 -17.17 -0.01
C LEU A 132 18.52 -18.30 -0.26
N LEU A 133 19.81 -18.07 0.05
CA LEU A 133 20.84 -19.11 -0.08
C LEU A 133 20.57 -20.30 0.83
N ARG A 134 20.24 -20.06 2.11
CA ARG A 134 19.87 -21.13 3.05
C ARG A 134 18.70 -21.96 2.54
N ARG A 135 17.65 -21.30 2.03
CA ARG A 135 16.47 -21.98 1.48
C ARG A 135 16.81 -22.76 0.21
N ALA A 136 17.62 -22.21 -0.68
CA ALA A 136 18.03 -22.88 -1.90
C ALA A 136 18.85 -24.15 -1.62
N LEU A 137 19.79 -24.09 -0.68
CA LEU A 137 20.58 -25.25 -0.26
C LEU A 137 19.68 -26.34 0.33
N ALA A 138 18.69 -25.97 1.15
CA ALA A 138 17.72 -26.93 1.68
C ALA A 138 16.86 -27.60 0.60
N LEU A 139 16.64 -26.96 -0.55
CA LEU A 139 15.96 -27.56 -1.71
C LEU A 139 16.85 -28.52 -2.51
N LEU A 140 18.18 -28.28 -2.52
CA LEU A 140 19.14 -29.00 -3.36
C LEU A 140 19.79 -30.19 -2.64
N VAL A 141 19.92 -30.11 -1.32
CA VAL A 141 20.47 -31.19 -0.49
C VAL A 141 19.39 -31.59 0.52
N PRO A 142 18.36 -32.33 0.08
CA PRO A 142 17.37 -32.85 1.01
C PRO A 142 18.05 -33.82 1.99
N ARG A 143 17.65 -33.73 3.26
CA ARG A 143 18.13 -34.62 4.33
C ARG A 143 17.71 -36.06 4.11
#